data_AF-A0A7J3TCZ8-F1
#
_entry.id   AF-A0A7J3TCZ8-F1
#
_cell.length_a   1.000
_cell.length_b   1.000
_cell.length_c   1.000
_cell.angle_alpha   90.00
_cell.angle_beta   90.00
_cell.angle_gamma   90.00
#
_symmetry.space_group_name_H-M   'P 1'
#
loop_
_entity.id
_entity.type
_entity.pdbx_description
1 polymer ?
#
loop_
_entity_poly.entity_id
_entity_poly.type
_entity_poly.pdbx_seq_one_letter_code
_entity_poly.pdbx_strand_id
1 'polypeptide(L)'
;MNIYFLGILQTMVSNPGVAVRKEKADSIISYLLRNNIIEKNLKIRQEGDTVYIPVKPEAGSSILNIKTGNYQFGGRMNSWNPYMEILAELGNSGIDPASVPHKWITYGNSVILKLSGTLNQRKKIGEAFLRVTGCSAVYEFTGGVKDRDRV
;
A
#
# COMPACT_ATOMS: atom_id res chain seq x y z
N MET A 1 13.43 8.16 29.99
CA MET A 1 12.14 7.70 29.43
C MET A 1 11.45 8.91 28.84
N ASN A 2 11.46 9.06 27.52
CA ASN A 2 10.86 10.21 26.85
C ASN A 2 10.12 9.67 25.63
N ILE A 3 8.80 9.56 25.76
CA ILE A 3 7.91 9.10 24.71
C ILE A 3 7.44 10.36 23.99
N TYR A 4 8.17 10.77 22.95
CA TYR A 4 7.64 11.74 22.02
C TYR A 4 6.74 11.00 21.03
N PHE A 5 5.45 11.26 21.16
CA PHE A 5 4.44 11.12 20.13
C PHE A 5 5.03 11.47 18.76
N LEU A 6 5.27 10.47 17.90
CA LEU A 6 5.41 10.67 16.46
C LEU A 6 4.01 10.97 15.92
N GLY A 7 3.54 12.19 16.17
CA GLY A 7 2.47 12.80 15.40
C GLY A 7 2.96 12.91 13.97
N ILE A 8 2.50 11.98 13.13
CA ILE A 8 2.81 11.89 11.70
C ILE A 8 2.50 13.26 11.08
N LEU A 9 3.55 14.02 10.74
CA LEU A 9 3.44 15.22 9.92
C LEU A 9 2.80 14.80 8.60
N GLN A 10 1.52 15.14 8.42
CA GLN A 10 0.83 14.97 7.16
C GLN A 10 1.46 15.98 6.19
N THR A 11 2.46 15.54 5.43
CA THR A 11 3.15 16.38 4.45
C THR A 11 2.13 16.83 3.41
N MET A 12 1.92 18.14 3.35
CA MET A 12 1.13 18.79 2.31
C MET A 12 2.04 18.99 1.10
N VAL A 13 1.61 18.53 -0.06
CA VAL A 13 2.34 18.63 -1.32
C VAL A 13 1.49 19.43 -2.30
N SER A 14 2.11 20.42 -2.94
CA SER A 14 1.49 21.15 -4.05
C SER A 14 1.50 20.25 -5.28
N ASN A 15 0.32 19.96 -5.83
CA ASN A 15 0.16 19.08 -6.99
C ASN A 15 -0.94 19.62 -7.93
N PRO A 16 -0.87 19.35 -9.24
CA PRO A 16 -1.99 19.58 -10.14
C PRO A 16 -3.25 18.86 -9.66
N GLY A 17 -4.39 19.52 -9.80
CA GLY A 17 -5.68 18.95 -9.41
C GLY A 17 -6.84 19.60 -10.12
N VAL A 18 -8.00 18.99 -9.95
CA VAL A 18 -9.27 19.56 -10.38
C VAL A 18 -10.11 19.95 -9.16
N ALA A 19 -10.77 21.10 -9.25
CA ALA A 19 -11.75 21.53 -8.27
C ALA A 19 -13.15 21.37 -8.88
N VAL A 20 -14.00 20.56 -8.22
CA VAL A 20 -15.35 20.25 -8.69
C VAL A 20 -16.35 20.43 -7.56
N ARG A 21 -17.61 20.70 -7.90
CA ARG A 21 -18.68 20.69 -6.89
C ARG A 21 -18.93 19.27 -6.38
N LYS A 22 -19.26 19.16 -5.09
CA LYS A 22 -19.51 17.88 -4.41
C LYS A 22 -20.53 17.02 -5.15
N GLU A 23 -21.61 17.60 -5.65
CA GLU A 23 -22.66 16.89 -6.39
C GLU A 23 -22.16 16.20 -7.66
N LYS A 24 -21.07 16.71 -8.27
CA LYS A 24 -20.46 16.14 -9.48
C LYS A 24 -19.23 15.29 -9.18
N ALA A 25 -18.70 15.32 -7.95
CA ALA A 25 -17.41 14.77 -7.61
C ALA A 25 -17.28 13.29 -7.96
N ASP A 26 -18.26 12.45 -7.62
CA ASP A 26 -18.19 11.02 -7.87
C ASP A 26 -18.09 10.69 -9.36
N SER A 27 -18.91 11.35 -10.18
CA SER A 27 -18.90 11.15 -11.64
C SER A 27 -17.54 11.52 -12.26
N ILE A 28 -16.92 12.59 -11.77
CA ILE A 28 -15.60 13.05 -12.21
C ILE A 28 -14.50 12.12 -11.69
N ILE A 29 -14.56 11.69 -10.43
CA ILE A 29 -13.61 10.73 -9.85
C ILE A 29 -13.64 9.43 -10.67
N SER A 30 -14.82 8.89 -10.97
CA SER A 30 -14.97 7.70 -11.81
C SER A 30 -14.39 7.89 -13.21
N TYR A 31 -14.60 9.06 -13.83
CA TYR A 31 -13.98 9.38 -15.13
C TYR A 31 -12.45 9.41 -15.04
N LEU A 32 -11.89 10.13 -14.05
CA LEU A 32 -10.44 10.27 -13.89
C LEU A 32 -9.77 8.95 -13.51
N LEU A 33 -10.44 8.09 -12.74
CA LEU A 33 -9.97 6.73 -12.43
C LEU A 33 -9.90 5.85 -13.68
N ARG A 34 -10.97 5.83 -14.49
CA ARG A 34 -11.03 5.01 -15.72
C ARG A 34 -9.96 5.40 -16.73
N ASN A 35 -9.60 6.68 -16.78
CA ASN A 35 -8.55 7.20 -17.65
C ASN A 35 -7.16 7.20 -16.99
N ASN A 36 -7.01 6.65 -15.78
CA ASN A 36 -5.74 6.59 -15.04
C ASN A 36 -5.07 7.97 -14.83
N ILE A 37 -5.88 9.02 -14.67
CA ILE A 37 -5.45 10.42 -14.52
C ILE A 37 -5.22 10.80 -13.05
N ILE A 38 -5.90 10.15 -12.10
CA ILE A 38 -5.76 10.47 -10.66
C ILE A 38 -4.36 10.15 -10.14
N GLU A 39 -3.79 11.07 -9.38
CA GLU A 39 -2.60 10.82 -8.57
C GLU A 39 -2.99 10.08 -7.29
N LYS A 40 -2.69 8.77 -7.24
CA LYS A 40 -3.22 7.84 -6.23
C LYS A 40 -2.52 7.98 -4.87
N ASN A 41 -1.34 8.57 -4.85
CA ASN A 41 -0.52 8.76 -3.65
C ASN A 41 -0.91 10.02 -2.87
N LEU A 42 -1.90 10.78 -3.35
CA LEU A 42 -2.42 11.97 -2.70
C LEU A 42 -3.88 11.77 -2.29
N LYS A 43 -4.28 12.36 -1.17
CA LYS A 43 -5.68 12.29 -0.69
C LYS A 43 -6.56 13.26 -1.46
N ILE A 44 -7.73 12.81 -1.89
CA ILE A 44 -8.82 13.70 -2.29
C ILE A 44 -9.25 14.49 -1.05
N ARG A 45 -9.45 15.79 -1.21
CA ARG A 45 -9.81 16.72 -0.13
C ARG A 45 -11.14 17.39 -0.45
N GLN A 46 -11.95 17.65 0.56
CA GLN A 46 -13.18 18.42 0.43
C GLN A 46 -13.12 19.64 1.35
N GLU A 47 -13.50 20.80 0.81
CA GLU A 47 -13.68 22.04 1.58
C GLU A 47 -15.06 22.63 1.20
N GLY A 48 -16.00 22.58 2.14
CA GLY A 48 -17.40 22.96 1.88
C GLY A 48 -18.02 22.13 0.74
N ASP A 49 -18.55 22.82 -0.26
CA ASP A 49 -19.17 22.23 -1.46
C ASP A 49 -18.17 21.94 -2.59
N THR A 50 -16.87 22.15 -2.35
CA THR A 50 -15.82 21.90 -3.34
C THR A 50 -14.98 20.69 -2.98
N VAL A 51 -14.79 19.80 -3.95
CA VAL A 51 -13.91 18.63 -3.87
C VAL A 51 -12.71 18.87 -4.76
N TYR A 52 -11.52 18.71 -4.18
CA TYR A 52 -10.23 18.80 -4.84
C TYR A 52 -9.70 17.39 -5.07
N ILE A 53 -9.47 17.05 -6.34
CA ILE A 53 -9.01 15.73 -6.75
C ILE A 53 -7.61 15.88 -7.35
N PRO A 54 -6.58 15.22 -6.80
CA PRO A 54 -5.23 15.30 -7.33
C PRO A 54 -5.11 14.52 -8.63
N VAL A 55 -4.43 15.10 -9.62
CA VAL A 55 -4.20 14.48 -10.93
C VAL A 55 -2.71 14.40 -11.23
N LYS A 56 -2.33 13.46 -12.09
CA LYS A 56 -0.94 13.29 -12.50
C LYS A 56 -0.45 14.53 -13.29
N PRO A 57 0.80 14.98 -13.09
CA PRO A 57 1.34 16.15 -13.78
C PRO A 57 1.26 16.07 -15.32
N GLU A 58 1.45 14.88 -15.87
CA GLU A 58 1.39 14.60 -17.31
C GLU A 58 -0.03 14.64 -17.90
N ALA A 59 -1.08 14.71 -17.06
CA ALA A 59 -2.47 14.80 -17.52
C ALA A 59 -2.87 16.22 -17.99
N GLY A 60 -1.89 17.13 -18.06
CA GLY A 60 -2.06 18.52 -18.49
C GLY A 60 -2.93 18.67 -19.74
N SER A 61 -3.87 19.62 -19.68
CA SER A 61 -4.85 20.01 -20.72
C SER A 61 -5.94 18.98 -21.11
N SER A 62 -5.80 17.70 -20.78
CA SER A 62 -6.74 16.65 -21.22
C SER A 62 -8.01 16.53 -20.36
N ILE A 63 -8.17 17.40 -19.35
CA ILE A 63 -9.30 17.36 -18.42
C ILE A 63 -10.36 18.37 -18.89
N LEU A 64 -11.27 17.88 -19.74
CA LEU A 64 -12.46 18.57 -20.27
C LEU A 64 -13.03 19.64 -19.32
N ASN A 65 -12.98 20.92 -19.71
CA ASN A 65 -13.75 22.06 -19.17
C ASN A 65 -13.88 22.14 -17.63
N ILE A 66 -12.96 21.56 -16.87
CA ILE A 66 -12.97 21.55 -15.41
C ILE A 66 -11.86 22.48 -14.94
N LYS A 67 -12.14 23.22 -13.86
CA LYS A 67 -11.17 24.15 -13.27
C LYS A 67 -9.95 23.37 -12.75
N THR A 68 -8.87 23.41 -13.51
CA THR A 68 -7.56 22.87 -13.15
C THR A 68 -6.75 23.93 -12.39
N GLY A 69 -5.85 23.48 -11.52
CA GLY A 69 -4.95 24.35 -10.78
C GLY A 69 -3.99 23.53 -9.93
N ASN A 70 -3.00 24.21 -9.35
CA ASN A 70 -2.15 23.60 -8.32
C ASN A 70 -2.83 23.79 -6.96
N TYR A 71 -3.05 22.69 -6.24
CA TYR A 71 -3.67 22.68 -4.93
C TYR A 71 -2.80 21.92 -3.92
N GLN A 72 -3.03 22.20 -2.64
CA GLN A 72 -2.34 21.49 -1.56
C GLN A 72 -3.10 20.20 -1.23
N PHE A 73 -2.40 19.07 -1.36
CA PHE A 73 -2.94 17.76 -1.03
C PHE A 73 -2.12 17.13 0.09
N GLY A 74 -2.81 16.47 1.03
CA GLY A 74 -2.12 15.63 1.99
C GLY A 74 -1.66 14.35 1.31
N GLY A 75 -0.44 13.91 1.62
CA GLY A 75 0.02 12.57 1.26
C GLY A 75 -1.01 11.52 1.67
N ARG A 76 -1.40 10.67 0.73
CA ARG A 76 -1.95 9.37 1.07
C ARG A 76 -0.76 8.59 1.58
N MET A 77 -0.82 8.10 2.82
CA MET A 77 0.14 7.09 3.26
C MET A 77 0.03 5.99 2.20
N ASN A 78 1.07 5.83 1.38
CA ASN A 78 1.08 4.90 0.27
C ASN A 78 0.48 3.60 0.77
N SER A 79 -0.40 2.99 -0.03
CA SER A 79 -0.95 1.66 0.18
C SER A 79 0.14 0.79 0.78
N TRP A 80 0.10 0.62 2.10
CA TRP A 80 1.13 -0.08 2.83
C TRP A 80 1.23 -1.45 2.19
N ASN A 81 2.33 -1.69 1.49
CA ASN A 81 2.54 -2.92 0.77
C ASN A 81 3.53 -3.72 1.60
N PRO A 82 3.05 -4.57 2.52
CA PRO A 82 3.92 -5.34 3.41
C PRO A 82 4.95 -6.14 2.63
N TYR A 83 4.64 -6.59 1.41
CA TYR A 83 5.60 -7.30 0.58
C TYR A 83 6.81 -6.43 0.19
N MET A 84 6.58 -5.17 -0.18
CA MET A 84 7.68 -4.25 -0.50
C MET A 84 8.54 -3.92 0.72
N GLU A 85 7.94 -3.81 1.90
CA GLU A 85 8.67 -3.60 3.15
C GLU A 85 9.48 -4.82 3.55
N ILE A 86 8.93 -6.03 3.40
CA ILE A 86 9.66 -7.28 3.62
C ILE A 86 10.88 -7.36 2.69
N LEU A 87 10.72 -7.01 1.41
CA LEU A 87 11.85 -6.96 0.48
C LEU A 87 12.90 -5.92 0.88
N ALA A 88 12.47 -4.73 1.33
CA ALA A 88 13.37 -3.68 1.78
C ALA A 88 14.18 -4.13 3.02
N GLU A 89 13.54 -4.83 3.95
CA GLU A 89 14.22 -5.38 5.13
C GLU A 89 15.25 -6.46 4.74
N LEU A 90 14.93 -7.28 3.74
CA LEU A 90 15.79 -8.36 3.26
C LEU A 90 16.88 -7.90 2.28
N GLY A 91 16.88 -6.64 1.82
CA GLY A 91 17.75 -6.14 0.75
C GLY A 91 19.26 -6.35 0.99
N ASN A 92 19.70 -6.35 2.26
CA ASN A 92 21.10 -6.58 2.63
C ASN A 92 21.41 -8.03 3.03
N SER A 93 20.42 -8.93 2.99
CA SER A 93 20.55 -10.30 3.50
C SER A 93 21.10 -11.30 2.47
N GLY A 94 21.30 -10.87 1.21
CA GLY A 94 21.71 -11.74 0.10
C GLY A 94 20.63 -12.75 -0.29
N ILE A 95 19.37 -12.49 0.08
CA ILE A 95 18.24 -13.34 -0.26
C ILE A 95 17.68 -12.88 -1.61
N ASP A 96 17.57 -13.81 -2.55
CA ASP A 96 16.91 -13.55 -3.83
C ASP A 96 15.44 -13.18 -3.58
N PRO A 97 14.97 -12.00 -4.03
CA PRO A 97 13.55 -11.61 -3.94
C PRO A 97 12.58 -12.67 -4.46
N ALA A 98 12.97 -13.48 -5.46
CA ALA A 98 12.13 -14.55 -6.00
C ALA A 98 11.85 -15.68 -4.99
N SER A 99 12.70 -15.82 -3.97
CA SER A 99 12.50 -16.80 -2.88
C SER A 99 11.53 -16.32 -1.80
N VAL A 100 11.14 -15.04 -1.82
CA VAL A 100 10.23 -14.47 -0.83
C VAL A 100 8.77 -14.75 -1.23
N PRO A 101 7.94 -15.28 -0.32
CA PRO A 101 6.54 -15.55 -0.63
C PRO A 101 5.76 -14.27 -0.92
N HIS A 102 5.16 -14.20 -2.12
CA HIS A 102 4.24 -13.11 -2.49
C HIS A 102 2.83 -13.27 -1.91
N LYS A 103 2.50 -14.49 -1.45
CA LYS A 103 1.21 -14.84 -0.87
C LYS A 103 1.42 -15.56 0.45
N TRP A 104 0.63 -15.20 1.44
CA TRP A 104 0.64 -15.80 2.76
C TRP A 104 -0.79 -15.84 3.32
N ILE A 105 -0.96 -16.65 4.36
CA ILE A 105 -2.23 -16.78 5.07
C ILE A 105 -2.02 -16.18 6.47
N THR A 106 -2.94 -15.32 6.88
CA THR A 106 -3.00 -14.81 8.25
C THR A 106 -4.05 -15.60 9.04
N TYR A 107 -3.71 -15.98 10.26
CA TYR A 107 -4.63 -16.63 11.18
C TYR A 107 -4.44 -16.06 12.58
N GLY A 108 -5.39 -15.22 13.03
CA GLY A 108 -5.22 -14.45 14.26
C GLY A 108 -3.96 -13.57 14.20
N ASN A 109 -3.10 -13.69 15.21
CA ASN A 109 -1.84 -12.96 15.29
C ASN A 109 -0.63 -13.76 14.77
N SER A 110 -0.86 -14.59 13.75
CA SER A 110 0.14 -15.48 13.17
C SER A 110 0.10 -15.45 11.65
N VAL A 111 1.26 -15.65 11.02
CA VAL A 111 1.40 -15.75 9.56
C VAL A 111 1.90 -17.14 9.19
N ILE A 112 1.30 -17.74 8.16
CA ILE A 112 1.70 -19.02 7.61
C ILE A 112 2.31 -18.80 6.22
N LEU A 113 3.54 -19.25 6.04
CA LEU A 113 4.35 -19.06 4.84
C LEU A 113 4.72 -20.40 4.21
N LYS A 114 4.69 -20.45 2.87
CA LYS A 114 5.34 -21.52 2.12
C LYS A 114 6.75 -21.08 1.77
N LEU A 115 7.74 -21.58 2.50
CA LEU A 115 9.13 -21.17 2.36
C LEU A 115 9.94 -22.20 1.54
N SER A 116 10.99 -21.73 0.89
CA SER A 116 11.95 -22.54 0.14
C SER A 116 13.38 -22.11 0.48
N GLY A 117 14.37 -22.91 0.07
CA GLY A 117 15.79 -22.61 0.31
C GLY A 117 16.33 -23.14 1.64
N THR A 118 17.48 -22.63 2.07
CA THR A 118 18.21 -23.10 3.26
C THR A 118 17.54 -22.67 4.56
N LEU A 119 17.79 -23.39 5.66
CA LEU A 119 17.24 -23.04 6.98
C LEU A 119 17.54 -21.59 7.38
N ASN A 120 18.74 -21.09 7.07
CA ASN A 120 19.13 -19.71 7.37
C ASN A 120 18.31 -18.69 6.56
N GLN A 121 18.08 -18.95 5.27
CA GLN A 121 17.21 -18.11 4.43
C GLN A 121 15.77 -18.11 4.96
N ARG A 122 15.22 -19.29 5.26
CA ARG A 122 13.85 -19.43 5.78
C ARG A 122 13.66 -18.68 7.10
N LYS A 123 14.63 -18.74 8.02
CA LYS A 123 14.61 -17.98 9.27
C LYS A 123 14.59 -16.47 9.03
N LYS A 124 15.50 -15.96 8.19
CA LYS A 124 15.57 -14.53 7.87
C LYS A 124 14.28 -14.01 7.24
N ILE A 125 13.68 -14.77 6.31
CA ILE A 125 12.39 -14.44 5.71
C ILE A 125 11.31 -14.41 6.81
N GLY A 126 11.24 -15.42 7.66
CA GLY A 126 10.27 -15.47 8.76
C GLY A 126 10.40 -14.29 9.73
N GLU A 127 11.61 -13.93 10.12
CA GLU A 127 11.87 -12.75 10.97
C GLU A 127 11.42 -11.45 10.30
N ALA A 128 11.63 -11.32 9.00
CA ALA A 128 11.22 -10.14 8.26
C ALA A 128 9.70 -9.98 8.21
N PHE A 129 8.99 -11.09 7.97
CA PHE A 129 7.54 -11.12 8.07
C PHE A 129 7.06 -10.73 9.47
N LEU A 130 7.72 -11.23 10.52
CA LEU A 130 7.35 -10.91 11.91
C LEU A 130 7.49 -9.41 12.19
N ARG A 131 8.59 -8.79 11.77
CA ARG A 131 8.85 -7.35 11.96
C ARG A 131 7.89 -6.46 11.17
N VAL A 132 7.66 -6.76 9.90
CA VAL A 132 6.79 -5.94 9.03
C VAL A 132 5.32 -6.11 9.39
N THR A 133 4.85 -7.35 9.57
CA THR A 133 3.42 -7.58 9.82
C THR A 133 2.99 -7.34 11.26
N GLY A 134 3.94 -7.28 12.20
CA GLY A 134 3.68 -7.13 13.63
C GLY A 134 3.03 -8.36 14.28
N CYS A 135 3.04 -9.52 13.61
CA CYS A 135 2.48 -10.75 14.15
C CYS A 135 3.34 -11.33 15.29
N SER A 136 2.75 -12.17 16.14
CA SER A 136 3.47 -12.84 17.23
C SER A 136 4.24 -14.09 16.81
N ALA A 137 3.85 -14.71 15.69
CA ALA A 137 4.44 -15.96 15.24
C ALA A 137 4.36 -16.12 13.71
N VAL A 138 5.38 -16.78 13.15
CA VAL A 138 5.44 -17.18 11.74
C VAL A 138 5.67 -18.68 11.65
N TYR A 139 4.83 -19.37 10.87
CA TYR A 139 4.88 -20.81 10.67
C TYR A 139 5.25 -21.16 9.24
N GLU A 140 6.11 -22.16 9.08
CA GLU A 140 6.39 -22.78 7.77
C GLU A 140 5.32 -23.83 7.46
N PHE A 141 4.69 -23.72 6.29
CA PHE A 141 3.76 -24.71 5.78
C PHE A 141 4.50 -25.85 5.09
N THR A 142 4.45 -27.05 5.69
CA THR A 142 5.25 -28.20 5.26
C THR A 142 4.48 -29.30 4.52
N GLY A 143 3.15 -29.25 4.40
CA GLY A 143 2.38 -30.32 3.75
C GLY A 143 0.93 -29.96 3.38
N GLY A 144 0.30 -30.74 2.49
CA GLY A 144 -1.09 -30.52 2.05
C GLY A 144 -2.15 -31.05 3.03
N VAL A 145 -3.40 -30.64 2.83
CA VAL A 145 -4.55 -31.22 3.54
C VAL A 145 -4.63 -32.70 3.19
N LYS A 146 -4.42 -33.57 4.18
CA LYS A 146 -4.64 -35.01 4.03
C LYS A 146 -6.09 -35.30 4.38
N ASP A 147 -6.83 -35.81 3.40
CA ASP A 147 -8.15 -36.37 3.64
C ASP A 147 -8.00 -37.59 4.55
N ARG A 148 -8.83 -37.68 5.59
CA ARG A 148 -8.78 -38.78 6.56
C ARG A 148 -9.62 -39.98 6.10
N ASP A 149 -10.46 -39.81 5.07
CA ASP A 149 -11.52 -40.76 4.70
C ASP A 149 -11.29 -41.50 3.36
N ARG A 150 -10.06 -41.52 2.82
CA ARG A 150 -9.68 -42.46 1.75
C ARG A 150 -8.79 -43.56 2.30
N VAL A 151 -9.45 -44.58 2.86
CA VAL A 151 -8.91 -45.95 2.98
C VAL A 151 -9.16 -46.68 1.65
#